data_AF-A0A3R9UYR0-F1
#
_entry.id   AF-A0A3R9UYR0-F1
#
_cell.length_a   1.000
_cell.length_b   1.000
_cell.length_c   1.000
_cell.angle_alpha   90.00
_cell.angle_beta   90.00
_cell.angle_gamma   90.00
#
_symmetry.space_group_name_H-M   'P 1'
#
loop_
_entity.id
_entity.type
_entity.pdbx_description
1 polymer ?
#
loop_
_entity_poly.entity_id
_entity_poly.type
_entity_poly.pdbx_seq_one_letter_code
_entity_poly.pdbx_strand_id
1 'polypeptide(L)'
;MVRGARRVVSRCRDFTAEALADWGWLPARSEAGEERVEDVLLLVSEVVTNACLHAGGPEEFVLRNGREGLRVEVADASSEPPRVRGPRSPALPGGHGLMVLDKLAGAWGY
;
A
#
# COMPACT_ATOMS: atom_id res chain seq x y z
N MET A 1 -8.98 -18.44 -10.48
CA MET A 1 -8.67 -16.99 -10.41
C MET A 1 -7.64 -16.61 -9.33
N VAL A 2 -7.53 -17.31 -8.20
CA VAL A 2 -6.67 -16.92 -7.04
C VAL A 2 -5.14 -16.88 -7.32
N ARG A 3 -4.62 -17.70 -8.25
CA ARG A 3 -3.16 -17.72 -8.54
C ARG A 3 -2.64 -16.44 -9.21
N GLY A 4 -3.49 -15.71 -9.93
CA GLY A 4 -3.13 -14.44 -10.58
C GLY A 4 -2.92 -13.33 -9.55
N ALA A 5 -3.90 -13.15 -8.65
CA ALA A 5 -3.89 -12.14 -7.59
C ALA A 5 -2.61 -12.21 -6.73
N ARG A 6 -2.23 -13.42 -6.27
CA ARG A 6 -1.02 -13.59 -5.44
C ARG A 6 0.26 -13.17 -6.16
N ARG A 7 0.35 -13.37 -7.48
CA ARG A 7 1.52 -12.94 -8.28
C ARG A 7 1.56 -11.44 -8.45
N VAL A 8 0.41 -10.80 -8.68
CA VAL A 8 0.30 -9.35 -8.81
C VAL A 8 0.66 -8.66 -7.49
N VAL A 9 0.10 -9.14 -6.38
CA VAL A 9 0.41 -8.63 -5.03
C VAL A 9 1.91 -8.75 -4.72
N SER A 10 2.52 -9.91 -4.98
CA SER A 10 3.97 -10.08 -4.78
C SER A 10 4.75 -9.06 -5.60
N ARG A 11 4.45 -8.92 -6.89
CA ARG A 11 5.18 -8.01 -7.78
C ARG A 11 5.08 -6.54 -7.33
N CYS A 12 3.89 -6.09 -6.93
CA CYS A 12 3.71 -4.72 -6.41
C CYS A 12 4.43 -4.52 -5.07
N ARG A 13 4.41 -5.52 -4.19
CA ARG A 13 5.14 -5.49 -2.92
C ARG A 13 6.66 -5.44 -3.14
N ASP A 14 7.19 -6.25 -4.05
CA ASP A 14 8.61 -6.29 -4.39
C ASP A 14 9.06 -4.97 -5.02
N PHE A 15 8.30 -4.45 -5.99
CA PHE A 15 8.55 -3.14 -6.58
C PHE A 15 8.51 -2.01 -5.55
N THR A 16 7.60 -2.09 -4.56
CA THR A 16 7.54 -1.12 -3.47
C THR A 16 8.77 -1.20 -2.59
N ALA A 17 9.22 -2.40 -2.24
CA ALA A 17 10.44 -2.58 -1.44
C ALA A 17 11.68 -2.05 -2.17
N GLU A 18 11.80 -2.30 -3.49
CA GLU A 18 12.86 -1.75 -4.34
C GLU A 18 12.83 -0.22 -4.36
N ALA A 19 11.66 0.39 -4.60
CA ALA A 19 11.52 1.84 -4.60
C ALA A 19 11.86 2.48 -3.24
N LEU A 20 11.44 1.85 -2.14
CA LEU A 20 11.79 2.29 -0.79
C LEU A 20 13.30 2.21 -0.53
N ALA A 21 13.97 1.18 -1.06
CA ALA A 21 15.44 1.08 -0.99
C ALA A 21 16.11 2.18 -1.82
N ASP A 22 15.67 2.40 -3.06
CA ASP A 22 16.19 3.44 -3.94
C ASP A 22 16.01 4.85 -3.36
N TRP A 23 14.93 5.07 -2.62
CA TRP A 23 14.64 6.32 -1.92
C TRP A 23 15.29 6.44 -0.54
N GLY A 24 16.07 5.44 -0.12
CA GLY A 24 16.82 5.46 1.14
C GLY A 24 15.98 5.22 2.39
N TRP A 25 14.77 4.70 2.25
CA TRP A 25 13.95 4.23 3.38
C TRP A 25 14.44 2.87 3.90
N LEU A 26 15.10 2.09 3.04
CA LEU A 26 15.74 0.83 3.39
C LEU A 26 17.28 0.90 3.23
N PRO A 27 18.06 0.25 4.13
CA PRO A 27 17.59 -0.35 5.37
C PRO A 27 17.10 0.72 6.35
N ALA A 28 16.03 0.42 7.07
CA ALA A 28 15.53 1.30 8.11
C ALA A 28 16.60 1.45 9.20
N ARG A 29 16.75 2.67 9.72
CA ARG A 29 17.79 3.01 10.71
C ARG A 29 17.24 3.06 12.15
N SER A 30 15.96 2.75 12.33
CA SER A 30 15.26 2.73 13.61
C SER A 30 14.04 1.82 13.53
N GLU A 31 13.57 1.34 14.68
CA GLU A 31 12.34 0.54 14.81
C GLU A 31 11.14 1.27 14.19
N ALA A 32 11.00 2.58 14.45
CA ALA A 32 9.96 3.40 13.83
C ALA A 32 10.12 3.55 12.30
N GLY A 33 11.31 3.32 11.75
CA GLY A 33 11.52 3.23 10.31
C GLY A 33 11.07 1.88 9.75
N GLU A 34 11.36 0.80 10.47
CA GLU A 34 10.95 -0.56 10.11
C GLU A 34 9.42 -0.69 10.10
N GLU A 35 8.76 -0.21 11.16
CA GLU A 35 7.29 -0.19 11.25
C GLU A 35 6.66 0.56 10.06
N ARG A 36 7.21 1.73 9.68
CA ARG A 36 6.71 2.49 8.52
C ARG A 36 6.86 1.74 7.21
N VAL A 37 7.97 1.03 7.00
CA VAL A 37 8.16 0.22 5.81
C VAL A 37 7.16 -0.94 5.79
N GLU A 38 6.97 -1.61 6.93
CA GLU A 38 6.00 -2.70 7.04
C GLU A 38 4.56 -2.23 6.77
N ASP A 39 4.18 -1.09 7.32
CA ASP A 39 2.87 -0.46 7.09
C ASP A 39 2.63 -0.17 5.62
N VAL A 40 3.62 0.37 4.91
CA VAL A 40 3.54 0.65 3.47
C VAL A 40 3.37 -0.65 2.68
N LEU A 41 4.17 -1.68 2.97
CA LEU A 41 4.10 -2.95 2.26
C LEU A 41 2.77 -3.68 2.52
N LEU A 42 2.23 -3.55 3.74
CA LEU A 42 0.91 -4.07 4.09
C LEU A 42 -0.18 -3.31 3.33
N LEU A 43 -0.15 -1.98 3.32
CA LEU A 43 -1.09 -1.14 2.59
C LEU A 43 -1.12 -1.50 1.11
N VAL A 44 0.04 -1.61 0.47
CA VAL A 44 0.16 -2.04 -0.94
C VAL A 44 -0.45 -3.42 -1.15
N SER A 45 -0.19 -4.36 -0.25
CA SER A 45 -0.74 -5.71 -0.36
C SER A 45 -2.26 -5.73 -0.28
N GLU A 46 -2.85 -4.94 0.62
CA GLU A 46 -4.30 -4.85 0.79
C GLU A 46 -4.98 -4.16 -0.39
N VAL A 47 -4.48 -3.00 -0.85
CA VAL A 47 -5.10 -2.27 -1.98
C VAL A 47 -5.01 -3.07 -3.28
N VAL A 48 -3.88 -3.72 -3.56
CA VAL A 48 -3.72 -4.57 -4.76
C VAL A 48 -4.55 -5.84 -4.65
N THR A 49 -4.68 -6.41 -3.44
CA THR A 49 -5.59 -7.55 -3.21
C THR A 49 -7.03 -7.15 -3.49
N ASN A 50 -7.46 -5.97 -3.04
CA ASN A 50 -8.79 -5.44 -3.32
C ASN A 50 -9.03 -5.29 -4.82
N ALA A 51 -8.12 -4.67 -5.56
CA ALA A 51 -8.22 -4.55 -7.02
C ALA A 51 -8.30 -5.93 -7.70
N CYS A 52 -7.48 -6.89 -7.27
CA CYS A 52 -7.51 -8.25 -7.82
C CYS A 52 -8.81 -9.01 -7.53
N LEU A 53 -9.39 -8.84 -6.34
CA LEU A 53 -10.59 -9.55 -5.92
C LEU A 53 -11.87 -8.92 -6.44
N HIS A 54 -11.90 -7.60 -6.60
CA HIS A 54 -13.12 -6.84 -6.84
C HIS A 54 -13.14 -6.10 -8.19
N ALA A 55 -11.98 -5.84 -8.80
CA ALA A 55 -11.87 -5.05 -10.03
C ALA A 55 -11.20 -5.79 -11.20
N GLY A 56 -10.93 -7.10 -11.07
CA GLY A 56 -10.24 -7.89 -12.10
C GLY A 56 -8.72 -7.73 -12.11
N GLY A 57 -8.17 -6.89 -11.24
CA GLY A 57 -6.74 -6.58 -11.12
C GLY A 57 -6.46 -5.08 -11.30
N PRO A 58 -5.29 -4.60 -10.82
CA PRO A 58 -4.84 -3.25 -11.10
C PRO A 58 -4.44 -3.11 -12.58
N GLU A 59 -4.87 -2.02 -13.20
CA GLU A 59 -4.41 -1.59 -14.53
C GLU A 59 -3.13 -0.76 -14.42
N GLU A 60 -3.03 0.05 -13.36
CA GLU A 60 -1.87 0.89 -13.07
C GLU A 60 -1.51 0.85 -11.58
N PHE A 61 -0.21 0.89 -11.29
CA PHE A 61 0.33 0.98 -9.94
C PHE A 61 1.46 2.00 -9.93
N VAL A 62 1.31 3.10 -9.19
CA VAL A 62 2.27 4.19 -9.14
C VAL A 62 2.68 4.47 -7.69
N LEU A 63 3.98 4.61 -7.47
CA LEU A 63 4.55 5.10 -6.24
C LEU A 63 5.20 6.45 -6.48
N ARG A 64 4.90 7.44 -5.64
CA ARG A 64 5.54 8.75 -5.69
C ARG A 64 6.09 9.09 -4.31
N ASN A 65 7.38 9.34 -4.23
CA ASN A 65 8.00 9.92 -3.05
C ASN A 65 8.19 11.42 -3.27
N GLY A 66 7.41 12.23 -2.55
CA GLY A 66 7.42 13.68 -2.66
C GLY A 66 7.67 14.37 -1.32
N ARG A 67 7.65 15.70 -1.32
CA ARG A 67 7.80 16.51 -0.09
C ARG A 67 6.69 16.27 0.93
N GLU A 68 5.52 15.86 0.46
CA GLU A 68 4.34 15.58 1.30
C GLU A 68 4.34 14.14 1.84
N GLY A 69 5.24 13.28 1.35
CA GLY A 69 5.37 11.89 1.78
C GLY A 69 5.27 10.91 0.62
N LEU A 70 5.07 9.63 0.97
CA LEU A 70 4.85 8.55 0.02
C LEU A 70 3.39 8.52 -0.40
N ARG A 71 3.15 8.49 -1.71
CA ARG A 71 1.84 8.31 -2.32
C ARG A 71 1.81 6.99 -3.08
N VAL A 72 0.77 6.20 -2.82
CA VAL A 72 0.49 4.93 -3.49
C VAL A 72 -0.80 5.11 -4.28
N GLU A 73 -0.73 4.94 -5.59
CA GLU A 73 -1.88 5.06 -6.49
C GLU A 73 -2.11 3.71 -7.18
N VAL A 74 -3.35 3.23 -7.15
CA VAL A 74 -3.78 2.03 -7.85
C VAL A 74 -4.99 2.39 -8.68
N ALA A 75 -4.88 2.24 -9.99
CA ALA A 75 -6.00 2.36 -10.91
C ALA A 75 -6.47 0.97 -11.30
N ASP A 76 -7.78 0.75 -11.31
CA ASP A 76 -8.41 -0.47 -11.76
C ASP A 76 -9.70 -0.17 -12.54
N ALA A 77 -10.28 -1.18 -13.18
CA ALA A 77 -11.46 -1.01 -14.03
C ALA A 77 -12.78 -0.81 -13.25
N SER A 78 -12.73 -0.80 -11.90
CA SER A 78 -13.92 -0.69 -11.06
C SER A 78 -14.28 0.77 -10.80
N SER A 79 -15.57 1.10 -10.94
CA SER A 79 -16.13 2.36 -10.45
C SER A 79 -16.45 2.32 -8.95
N GLU A 80 -16.32 1.16 -8.29
CA GLU A 80 -16.52 1.03 -6.85
C GLU A 80 -15.26 1.44 -6.08
N PRO A 81 -15.36 2.30 -5.04
CA PRO A 81 -14.22 2.64 -4.22
C PRO A 81 -13.65 1.40 -3.52
N PRO A 82 -12.32 1.32 -3.33
CA PRO A 82 -11.69 0.17 -2.70
C PRO A 82 -12.22 -0.02 -1.27
N ARG A 83 -12.63 -1.26 -0.96
CA ARG A 83 -13.09 -1.61 0.39
C ARG A 83 -11.90 -1.78 1.32
N VAL A 84 -11.40 -0.69 1.87
CA VAL A 84 -10.36 -0.74 2.90
C VAL A 84 -10.94 -1.43 4.14
N ARG A 85 -10.57 -2.68 4.38
CA ARG A 85 -10.80 -3.31 5.67
C ARG A 85 -9.77 -2.70 6.60
N GLY A 86 -10.22 -1.91 7.58
CA GLY A 86 -9.36 -1.22 8.54
C GLY A 86 -8.35 -2.15 9.21
N PRO A 87 -7.31 -1.58 9.85
CA PRO A 87 -6.18 -2.35 10.35
C PRO A 87 -6.65 -3.49 11.26
N ARG A 88 -6.08 -4.67 11.02
CA ARG A 88 -6.40 -5.89 11.76
C ARG A 88 -5.82 -5.77 13.17
N SER A 89 -6.63 -5.19 14.07
CA SER A 89 -6.48 -5.14 15.54
C SER A 89 -5.28 -4.35 16.12
N PRO A 90 -5.50 -3.37 17.00
CA PRO A 90 -4.45 -2.58 17.68
C PRO A 90 -3.66 -3.34 18.78
N ALA A 91 -3.66 -4.68 18.77
CA ALA A 91 -3.04 -5.52 19.79
C ALA A 91 -1.71 -6.17 19.38
N LEU A 92 -1.17 -5.81 18.21
CA LEU A 92 0.17 -6.20 17.76
C LEU A 92 1.13 -4.99 17.93
N PRO A 93 2.40 -5.20 18.31
CA PRO A 93 3.40 -4.13 18.25
C PRO A 93 3.43 -3.59 16.80
N GLY A 94 3.32 -2.27 16.62
CA GLY A 94 3.01 -1.63 15.33
C GLY A 94 1.62 -0.97 15.26
N GLY A 95 0.98 -0.74 16.42
CA GLY A 95 -0.36 -0.15 16.59
C GLY A 95 -0.58 1.30 16.12
N HIS A 96 0.23 1.82 15.20
CA HIS A 96 -0.04 3.08 14.52
C HIS A 96 -0.82 2.84 13.24
N GLY A 97 -2.03 2.30 13.42
CA GLY A 97 -3.01 2.17 12.35
C GLY A 97 -3.09 3.45 11.53
N LEU A 98 -2.56 3.39 10.31
CA LEU A 98 -3.01 4.13 9.14
C LEU A 98 -3.40 5.60 9.40
N MET A 99 -2.51 6.38 10.00
CA MET A 99 -2.46 7.83 9.73
C MET A 99 -1.95 8.11 8.29
N VAL A 100 -1.75 7.07 7.47
CA VAL A 100 -1.46 7.17 6.04
C VAL A 100 -2.74 7.24 5.20
N LEU A 101 -3.89 6.78 5.69
CA LEU A 101 -5.14 6.83 4.91
C LEU A 101 -5.98 8.08 5.16
N ASP A 102 -5.86 8.72 6.33
CA ASP A 102 -6.75 9.82 6.73
C ASP A 102 -6.11 11.22 6.64
N LYS A 103 -4.76 11.31 6.58
CA LYS A 103 -4.04 12.59 6.46
C LYS A 103 -3.26 12.82 5.16
N LEU A 104 -3.09 11.79 4.33
CA LEU A 104 -2.45 11.92 3.00
C LEU A 104 -3.40 11.75 1.83
N ALA A 105 -4.65 11.39 2.11
CA ALA A 105 -5.72 11.61 1.17
C ALA A 105 -6.39 12.96 1.47
N GLY A 106 -5.67 14.05 1.21
CA GLY A 106 -6.29 15.38 1.07
C GLY A 106 -7.38 15.41 -0.02
N ALA A 107 -7.48 14.35 -0.83
CA ALA A 107 -8.67 13.95 -1.57
C ALA A 107 -8.65 12.43 -1.78
N TRP A 108 -9.70 11.74 -1.34
CA TRP A 108 -10.23 10.58 -2.06
C TRP A 108 -11.30 11.16 -2.99
N GLY A 109 -11.03 11.18 -4.29
CA GLY A 109 -11.95 11.70 -5.30
C GLY A 109 -11.91 10.82 -6.54
N TYR A 110 -13.10 10.48 -7.03
CA TYR A 110 -13.33 10.17 -8.43
C TYR A 110 -13.55 11.48 -9.20
#